data_AF-A0A939NXY0-F1
#
_entry.id   AF-A0A939NXY0-F1
#
_cell.length_a   1.000
_cell.length_b   1.000
_cell.length_c   1.000
_cell.angle_alpha   90.00
_cell.angle_beta   90.00
_cell.angle_gamma   90.00
#
_symmetry.space_group_name_H-M   'P 1'
#
loop_
_entity.id
_entity.type
_entity.pdbx_description
1 polymer ?
#
loop_
_entity_poly.entity_id
_entity_poly.type
_entity_poly.pdbx_seq_one_letter_code
_entity_poly.pdbx_strand_id
1 'polypeptide(L)'
;MTIKERFLKQQHAWMLGACYSRKHPDFHRYGGVDVSISPRWKDSVETFVNDMIDSLPRSLSERRMALRNPRRPFEPGNVEWVFASKHYGLRAPDGTRPDMMDARSRRA
;
A
#
# COMPACT_ATOMS: atom_id res chain seq x y z
N MET A 1 -10.23 -19.98 8.33
CA MET A 1 -9.47 -18.87 7.74
C MET A 1 -8.34 -19.43 6.90
N THR A 2 -8.35 -19.15 5.59
CA THR A 2 -7.39 -19.66 4.62
C THR A 2 -6.02 -18.97 4.74
N ILE A 3 -4.97 -19.56 4.15
CA ILE A 3 -3.64 -18.95 4.08
C ILE A 3 -3.70 -17.59 3.34
N LYS A 4 -4.49 -17.52 2.27
CA LYS A 4 -4.70 -16.29 1.49
C LYS A 4 -5.30 -15.17 2.34
N GLU A 5 -6.37 -15.46 3.08
CA GLU A 5 -7.01 -14.49 3.97
C GLU A 5 -6.07 -14.00 5.07
N ARG A 6 -5.28 -14.91 5.67
CA ARG A 6 -4.30 -14.54 6.70
C ARG A 6 -3.23 -13.61 6.13
N PHE A 7 -2.71 -13.93 4.95
CA PHE A 7 -1.74 -13.10 4.25
C PHE A 7 -2.32 -11.70 3.97
N LEU A 8 -3.52 -11.62 3.41
CA LEU A 8 -4.19 -10.35 3.13
C LEU A 8 -4.43 -9.52 4.40
N LYS A 9 -4.93 -10.12 5.49
CA LYS A 9 -5.11 -9.44 6.77
C LYS A 9 -3.79 -8.87 7.31
N GLN A 10 -2.67 -9.58 7.12
CA GLN A 10 -1.35 -9.07 7.48
C GLN A 10 -0.93 -7.87 6.61
N GLN A 11 -1.20 -7.91 5.30
CA GLN A 11 -0.92 -6.77 4.41
C GLN A 11 -1.79 -5.56 4.75
N HIS A 12 -3.07 -5.77 5.10
CA HIS A 12 -3.98 -4.71 5.53
C HIS A 12 -3.50 -4.03 6.83
N ALA A 13 -3.11 -4.82 7.83
CA ALA A 13 -2.56 -4.30 9.08
C ALA A 13 -1.26 -3.51 8.86
N TRP A 14 -0.37 -4.01 7.99
CA TRP A 14 0.83 -3.27 7.60
C TRP A 14 0.48 -1.94 6.92
N MET A 15 -0.45 -1.95 5.96
CA MET A 15 -0.88 -0.77 5.23
C MET A 15 -1.44 0.31 6.17
N LEU A 16 -2.30 -0.08 7.12
CA LEU A 16 -2.83 0.81 8.17
C LEU A 16 -1.71 1.41 9.02
N GLY A 17 -0.76 0.58 9.48
CA GLY A 17 0.38 1.03 10.26
C GLY A 17 1.24 2.03 9.48
N ALA A 18 1.62 1.68 8.25
CA ALA A 18 2.45 2.51 7.39
C ALA A 18 1.81 3.86 7.03
N CYS A 19 0.48 3.93 6.88
CA CYS A 19 -0.17 5.18 6.51
C CYS A 19 -0.59 6.04 7.71
N TYR A 20 -0.90 5.45 8.88
CA TYR A 20 -1.56 6.19 9.96
C TYR A 20 -0.89 6.11 11.34
N SER A 21 0.14 5.27 11.53
CA SER A 21 0.83 5.16 12.81
C SER A 21 2.23 5.77 12.76
N ARG A 22 2.45 6.89 13.45
CA ARG A 22 3.78 7.54 13.56
C ARG A 22 4.88 6.63 14.15
N LYS A 23 4.49 5.56 14.84
CA LYS A 23 5.42 4.56 15.43
C LYS A 23 5.82 3.46 14.44
N HIS A 24 5.10 3.35 13.31
CA HIS A 24 5.39 2.32 12.32
C HIS A 24 6.67 2.68 11.54
N PRO A 25 7.60 1.73 11.32
CA PRO A 25 8.89 2.02 10.67
C PRO A 25 8.73 2.61 9.27
N ASP A 26 7.70 2.20 8.53
CA ASP A 26 7.43 2.74 7.19
C ASP A 26 6.64 4.06 7.19
N PHE A 27 6.22 4.61 8.34
CA PHE A 27 5.37 5.81 8.38
C PHE A 27 5.96 6.98 7.61
N HIS A 28 7.24 7.29 7.82
CA HIS A 28 7.94 8.37 7.13
C HIS A 28 7.95 8.23 5.60
N ARG A 29 7.69 7.04 5.06
CA ARG A 29 7.66 6.76 3.63
C ARG A 29 6.27 6.84 3.03
N TYR A 30 5.22 6.77 3.84
CA TYR A 30 3.83 6.75 3.37
C TYR A 30 3.03 7.84 4.08
N GLY A 31 2.56 7.59 5.31
CA GLY A 31 1.77 8.58 6.05
C GLY A 31 2.47 9.91 6.31
N GLY A 32 3.80 9.90 6.44
CA GLY A 32 4.63 11.11 6.60
C GLY A 32 4.80 11.94 5.33
N VAL A 33 4.37 11.41 4.18
CA VAL A 33 4.34 12.10 2.87
C VAL A 33 2.94 12.06 2.26
N ASP A 34 1.92 12.01 3.11
CA ASP A 34 0.50 12.10 2.74
C ASP A 34 -0.06 10.97 1.85
N VAL A 35 0.61 9.81 1.81
CA VAL A 35 0.01 8.61 1.24
C VAL A 35 -1.04 8.05 2.19
N SER A 36 -2.21 7.74 1.64
CA SER A 36 -3.39 7.27 2.38
C SER A 36 -3.95 5.98 1.79
N ILE A 37 -4.93 5.41 2.48
CA ILE A 37 -5.70 4.25 2.06
C ILE A 37 -7.10 4.73 1.68
N SER A 38 -7.71 4.13 0.66
CA SER A 38 -9.12 4.41 0.34
C SER A 38 -10.01 4.17 1.58
N PRO A 39 -11.03 5.00 1.82
CA PRO A 39 -11.90 4.86 3.00
C PRO A 39 -12.52 3.46 3.11
N ARG A 40 -12.98 2.90 1.98
CA ARG A 40 -13.54 1.54 1.88
C ARG A 40 -12.61 0.46 2.44
N TRP A 41 -11.31 0.50 2.10
CA TRP A 41 -10.33 -0.46 2.62
C TRP A 41 -9.90 -0.15 4.04
N LYS A 42 -9.81 1.14 4.40
CA LYS A 42 -9.46 1.56 5.76
C LYS A 42 -10.50 1.09 6.78
N ASP A 43 -11.77 1.23 6.45
CA ASP A 43 -12.88 1.01 7.37
C ASP A 43 -13.33 -0.45 7.43
N SER A 44 -13.00 -1.26 6.41
CA SER A 44 -13.39 -2.67 6.33
C SER A 44 -12.28 -3.57 5.79
N VAL A 45 -11.71 -4.39 6.68
CA VAL A 45 -10.75 -5.45 6.30
C VAL A 45 -11.40 -6.51 5.41
N GLU A 46 -12.69 -6.80 5.60
CA GLU A 46 -13.42 -7.78 4.79
C GLU A 46 -13.55 -7.30 3.35
N THR A 47 -13.86 -6.01 3.16
CA THR A 47 -13.95 -5.42 1.85
C THR A 47 -12.58 -5.40 1.14
N PHE A 48 -11.51 -5.10 1.87
CA PHE A 48 -10.15 -5.24 1.35
C PHE A 48 -9.84 -6.68 0.91
N VAL A 49 -10.20 -7.68 1.73
CA VAL A 49 -9.96 -9.09 1.39
C VAL A 49 -10.71 -9.48 0.13
N ASN A 50 -12.00 -9.15 0.04
CA ASN A 50 -12.84 -9.49 -1.12
C ASN A 50 -12.32 -8.83 -2.40
N ASP A 51 -11.87 -7.58 -2.35
CA ASP A 51 -11.34 -6.87 -3.51
C ASP A 51 -9.98 -7.45 -3.99
N MET A 52 -9.21 -8.08 -3.09
CA MET A 52 -7.83 -8.51 -3.36
C MET A 52 -7.65 -10.01 -3.55
N ILE A 53 -8.56 -10.87 -3.09
CA ILE A 53 -8.35 -12.32 -2.99
C ILE A 53 -8.07 -13.00 -4.33
N ASP A 54 -8.70 -12.51 -5.39
CA ASP A 54 -8.53 -13.03 -6.76
C ASP A 54 -7.32 -12.43 -7.48
N SER A 55 -6.73 -11.35 -6.95
CA SER A 55 -5.51 -10.75 -7.49
C SER A 55 -4.22 -11.44 -7.02
N LEU A 56 -4.32 -12.31 -6.01
CA LEU A 56 -3.16 -12.92 -5.37
C LEU A 56 -2.33 -13.77 -6.35
N PRO A 57 -1.00 -13.64 -6.34
CA PRO A 57 -0.15 -14.48 -7.17
C PRO A 57 -0.23 -15.94 -6.72
N ARG A 58 0.10 -16.86 -7.64
CA ARG A 58 0.10 -18.31 -7.37
C ARG A 58 0.97 -18.70 -6.17
N SER A 59 2.08 -18.00 -5.96
CA SER A 59 2.95 -18.15 -4.78
C SER A 59 2.97 -16.85 -3.97
N LEU A 60 2.69 -16.99 -2.68
CA LEU A 60 2.69 -15.90 -1.70
C LEU A 60 4.06 -15.66 -1.05
N SER A 61 4.99 -16.61 -1.22
CA SER A 61 6.33 -16.52 -0.66
C SER A 61 7.05 -15.27 -1.17
N GLU A 62 7.63 -14.52 -0.23
CA GLU A 62 8.36 -13.28 -0.51
C GLU A 62 7.53 -12.22 -1.25
N ARG A 63 6.20 -12.27 -1.18
CA ARG A 63 5.32 -11.25 -1.79
C ARG A 63 5.00 -10.13 -0.81
N ARG A 64 4.94 -8.92 -1.35
CA ARG A 64 4.50 -7.72 -0.63
C ARG A 64 3.67 -6.83 -1.56
N MET A 65 2.72 -6.13 -0.97
CA MET A 65 1.94 -5.13 -1.70
C MET A 65 2.76 -3.86 -1.94
N ALA A 66 2.71 -3.31 -3.16
CA ALA A 66 3.26 -2.01 -3.52
C ALA A 66 2.22 -1.15 -4.24
N LEU A 67 2.44 0.16 -4.29
CA LEU A 67 1.63 1.08 -5.10
C LEU A 67 2.12 1.07 -6.54
N ARG A 68 1.19 1.05 -7.49
CA ARG A 68 1.50 1.24 -8.92
C ARG A 68 1.81 2.69 -9.22
N ASN A 69 1.01 3.61 -8.66
CA ASN A 69 1.23 5.05 -8.73
C ASN A 69 1.36 5.62 -7.31
N PRO A 70 2.54 6.14 -6.92
CA PRO A 70 2.78 6.66 -5.57
C PRO A 70 2.02 7.96 -5.27
N ARG A 71 1.43 8.62 -6.28
CA ARG A 71 0.60 9.83 -6.13
C ARG A 71 -0.87 9.52 -5.82
N ARG A 72 -1.25 8.24 -5.79
CA ARG A 72 -2.62 7.77 -5.54
C ARG A 72 -2.66 6.94 -4.25
N PRO A 73 -3.80 6.87 -3.55
CA PRO A 73 -3.92 6.09 -2.33
C PRO A 73 -3.83 4.59 -2.60
N PHE A 74 -3.70 3.79 -1.53
CA PHE A 74 -3.94 2.36 -1.60
C PHE A 74 -5.44 2.11 -1.86
N GLU A 75 -5.75 1.68 -3.07
CA GLU A 75 -7.11 1.44 -3.53
C GLU A 75 -7.13 0.32 -4.59
N PRO A 76 -8.31 -0.29 -4.85
CA PRO A 76 -8.46 -1.23 -5.94
C PRO A 76 -7.91 -0.65 -7.25
N GLY A 77 -7.05 -1.39 -7.93
CA GLY A 77 -6.44 -0.96 -9.20
C GLY A 77 -5.18 -0.09 -9.08
N ASN A 78 -4.83 0.43 -7.89
CA ASN A 78 -3.58 1.17 -7.68
C ASN A 78 -2.52 0.38 -6.89
N VAL A 79 -2.70 -0.93 -6.75
CA VAL A 79 -1.76 -1.81 -6.05
C VAL A 79 -1.29 -2.96 -6.92
N GLU A 80 -0.13 -3.49 -6.59
CA GLU A 80 0.44 -4.67 -7.22
C GLU A 80 1.20 -5.55 -6.23
N TRP A 81 1.38 -6.81 -6.61
CA TRP A 81 2.14 -7.79 -5.84
C TRP A 81 3.56 -7.88 -6.35
N VAL A 82 4.51 -7.34 -5.59
CA VAL A 82 5.94 -7.39 -5.91
C VAL A 82 6.65 -8.43 -5.05
N PHE A 83 7.83 -8.84 -5.48
CA PHE A 83 8.76 -9.53 -4.58
C PHE A 83 9.28 -8.55 -3.54
N ALA A 84 9.48 -9.01 -2.30
CA ALA A 84 9.99 -8.21 -1.20
C ALA A 84 11.34 -7.56 -1.55
N SER A 85 12.20 -8.28 -2.29
CA SER A 85 13.48 -7.78 -2.82
C SER A 85 13.33 -6.63 -3.83
N LYS A 86 12.16 -6.51 -4.48
CA LYS A 86 11.83 -5.46 -5.45
C LYS A 86 10.93 -4.37 -4.85
N HIS A 87 10.65 -4.41 -3.55
CA HIS A 87 9.78 -3.43 -2.92
C HIS A 87 10.57 -2.17 -2.53
N TYR A 88 10.62 -1.20 -3.44
CA TYR A 88 11.41 0.03 -3.26
C TYR A 88 10.68 1.18 -2.54
N GLY A 89 9.47 0.93 -2.04
CA GLY A 89 8.63 1.96 -1.41
C GLY A 89 7.97 2.86 -2.46
N LEU A 90 7.94 4.17 -2.22
CA LEU A 90 7.40 5.16 -3.18
C LEU A 90 8.38 5.54 -4.29
N ARG A 91 9.49 4.82 -4.49
CA ARG A 91 10.44 5.17 -5.57
C ARG A 91 9.79 4.94 -6.93
N ALA A 92 9.96 5.90 -7.83
CA ALA A 92 9.68 5.73 -9.24
C ALA A 92 10.65 4.68 -9.85
N PRO A 93 10.35 4.14 -11.05
CA PRO A 93 11.17 3.12 -11.70
C PRO A 93 12.65 3.53 -11.92
N ASP A 94 12.91 4.84 -12.01
CA ASP A 94 14.25 5.45 -12.11
C ASP A 94 14.95 5.62 -10.75
N GLY A 95 14.35 5.15 -9.67
CA GLY A 95 14.87 5.25 -8.30
C GLY A 95 14.63 6.60 -7.62
N THR A 96 14.06 7.58 -8.33
CA THR A 96 13.75 8.89 -7.75
C THR A 96 12.56 8.80 -6.80
N ARG A 97 12.58 9.59 -5.73
CA ARG A 97 11.38 9.79 -4.91
C ARG A 97 10.51 10.82 -5.64
N PRO A 98 9.20 10.56 -5.85
CA PRO A 98 8.32 11.56 -6.43
C PRO A 98 8.41 12.83 -5.60
N ASP A 99 8.61 13.97 -6.26
CA ASP A 99 8.45 15.26 -5.61
C ASP A 99 6.98 15.40 -5.21
N MET A 100 6.72 15.29 -3.91
CA MET A 100 5.38 15.38 -3.33
C MET A 100 5.00 16.83 -3.02
N MET A 101 5.85 17.83 -3.35
CA MET A 101 5.54 19.25 -3.10
C MET A 101 4.36 19.78 -3.93
N ASP A 102 4.03 19.16 -5.06
CA ASP A 102 2.91 19.59 -5.92
C ASP A 102 1.50 19.29 -5.39
N ALA A 103 1.35 18.44 -4.38
CA ALA A 103 0.04 18.19 -3.77
C ALA A 103 -0.45 19.40 -2.94
N ARG A 104 0.48 20.26 -2.48
CA ARG A 104 0.15 21.46 -1.70
C ARG A 104 -0.41 22.61 -2.54
N SER A 105 -0.04 22.71 -3.82
CA SER A 105 -0.47 23.81 -4.69
C SER A 105 -1.86 23.66 -5.31
N ARG A 106 -2.52 22.51 -5.17
CA ARG A 106 -3.89 22.28 -5.73
C ARG A 106 -5.01 22.44 -4.70
N ARG A 107 -4.71 22.98 -3.51
CA ARG A 107 -5.68 23.30 -2.45
C ARG A 107 -5.73 24.79 -2.10
N ALA A 108 -5.29 25.66 -3.01
CA ALA A 108 -5.48 27.12 -2.92
C ALA A 108 -6.71 27.53 -3.75
#